data_AF-A0A3D8VD83-F1
#
_entry.id   AF-A0A3D8VD83-F1
#
_cell.length_a   1.000
_cell.length_b   1.000
_cell.length_c   1.000
_cell.angle_alpha   90.00
_cell.angle_beta   90.00
_cell.angle_gamma   90.00
#
_symmetry.space_group_name_H-M   'P 1'
#
loop_
_entity.id
_entity.type
_entity.pdbx_description
1 polymer ?
#
loop_
_entity_poly.entity_id
_entity_poly.type
_entity_poly.pdbx_seq_one_letter_code
_entity_poly.pdbx_strand_id
1 'polypeptide(L)'
;MNLTIQCLPPGWRLEALPPSRDRRECGLRLTSPHGQEITFVHKPFQFACEITRELQADLFAAQHVREQGDPTLRIARPEQIAEDVRAGEILNNRL
;
A
#
# COMPACT_ATOMS: atom_id res chain seq x y z
N MET A 1 -7.36 15.26 21.53
CA MET A 1 -7.25 14.84 20.11
C MET A 1 -6.07 13.88 20.03
N ASN A 2 -6.31 12.64 19.62
CA ASN A 2 -5.23 11.66 19.41
C ASN A 2 -4.62 11.98 18.04
N LEU A 3 -3.57 12.81 18.01
CA LEU A 3 -2.86 13.15 16.78
C LEU A 3 -2.01 11.94 16.42
N THR A 4 -2.54 11.03 15.61
CA THR A 4 -1.76 9.95 15.01
C THR A 4 -0.79 10.56 14.01
N ILE A 5 0.38 10.97 14.51
CA ILE A 5 1.49 11.39 13.66
C ILE A 5 1.92 10.14 12.88
N GLN A 6 1.73 10.17 11.56
CA GLN A 6 2.29 9.16 10.67
C GLN A 6 3.66 9.63 10.22
N CYS A 7 4.69 8.91 10.67
CA CYS A 7 6.05 9.07 10.18
C CYS A 7 6.23 8.25 8.89
N LEU A 8 7.19 8.66 8.06
CA LEU A 8 7.63 7.83 6.94
C LEU A 8 8.25 6.53 7.48
N PRO A 9 7.89 5.37 6.93
CA PRO A 9 8.54 4.12 7.30
C PRO A 9 10.04 4.14 6.97
N PRO A 10 10.85 3.28 7.60
CA PRO A 10 12.28 3.19 7.32
C PRO A 10 12.59 2.99 5.83
N GLY A 11 13.63 3.69 5.35
CA GLY A 11 14.14 3.59 3.98
C GLY A 11 13.36 4.39 2.94
N TRP A 12 12.26 5.04 3.31
CA TRP A 12 11.60 5.99 2.42
C TRP A 12 12.47 7.23 2.20
N ARG A 13 12.47 7.74 0.97
CA ARG A 13 13.13 8.98 0.59
C ARG A 13 12.09 10.08 0.43
N LEU A 14 12.39 11.27 0.93
CA LEU A 14 11.61 12.49 0.74
C LEU A 14 12.43 13.49 -0.05
N GLU A 15 11.86 14.01 -1.13
CA GLU A 15 12.50 14.98 -2.01
C GLU A 15 11.59 16.19 -2.19
N ALA A 16 12.17 17.39 -2.08
CA ALA A 16 11.49 18.62 -2.45
C ALA A 16 11.52 18.79 -3.97
N LEU A 17 10.38 19.09 -4.57
CA LEU A 17 10.25 19.42 -5.99
C LEU A 17 10.07 20.94 -6.11
N PRO A 18 11.15 21.71 -6.33
CA PRO A 18 11.03 23.14 -6.54
C PRO A 18 10.35 23.42 -7.89
N PRO A 19 9.78 24.62 -8.07
CA PRO A 19 9.29 25.04 -9.37
C PRO A 19 10.46 25.15 -10.36
N SER A 20 10.22 24.73 -11.60
CA SER A 20 11.18 24.78 -12.71
C SER A 20 10.58 25.58 -13.87
N ARG A 21 11.35 25.75 -14.96
CA ARG A 21 10.84 26.39 -16.19
C ARG A 21 9.64 25.66 -16.77
N ASP A 22 9.63 24.33 -16.66
CA ASP A 22 8.60 23.48 -17.26
C ASP A 22 7.43 23.19 -16.29
N ARG A 23 7.63 23.43 -14.99
CA ARG A 23 6.62 23.19 -13.95
C ARG A 23 6.61 24.31 -12.93
N ARG A 24 5.52 25.07 -12.87
CA ARG A 24 5.38 26.19 -11.91
C ARG A 24 5.01 25.76 -10.49
N GLU A 25 4.70 24.49 -10.29
CA GLU A 25 4.12 23.99 -9.05
C GLU A 25 5.20 23.41 -8.14
N CYS A 26 5.24 23.86 -6.89
CA CYS A 26 6.05 23.24 -5.84
C CYS A 26 5.45 21.89 -5.44
N GLY A 27 6.27 20.97 -4.93
CA GLY A 27 5.76 19.69 -4.46
C GLY A 27 6.74 18.92 -3.60
N LEU A 28 6.30 17.73 -3.19
CA LEU A 28 7.10 16.74 -2.51
C LEU A 28 6.99 15.43 -3.27
N ARG A 29 8.09 14.69 -3.36
CA ARG A 29 8.07 13.31 -3.83
C ARG A 29 8.55 12.40 -2.72
N LEU A 30 7.78 11.35 -2.49
CA LEU A 30 8.09 10.29 -1.55
C LEU A 30 8.34 9.03 -2.35
N THR A 31 9.48 8.40 -2.14
CA THR A 31 9.85 7.17 -2.83
C THR A 31 10.09 6.08 -1.80
N SER A 32 9.36 4.98 -1.92
CA SER A 32 9.54 3.81 -1.06
C SER A 32 10.85 3.09 -1.41
N PRO A 33 11.40 2.26 -0.50
CA PRO A 33 12.56 1.40 -0.78
C PRO A 33 12.35 0.47 -1.98
N HIS A 34 11.11 0.22 -2.36
CA HIS A 34 10.71 -0.70 -3.43
C HIS A 34 10.43 0.02 -4.76
N GLY A 35 10.70 1.34 -4.82
CA GLY A 35 10.52 2.13 -6.04
C GLY A 35 9.10 2.64 -6.28
N GLN A 36 8.18 2.48 -5.31
CA GLN A 36 6.86 3.13 -5.40
C GLN A 36 7.01 4.62 -5.14
N GLU A 37 6.36 5.45 -5.95
CA GLU A 37 6.42 6.90 -5.83
C GLU A 37 5.05 7.49 -5.48
N ILE A 38 5.04 8.43 -4.55
CA ILE A 38 3.90 9.28 -4.24
C ILE A 38 4.35 10.72 -4.46
N THR A 39 3.67 11.43 -5.36
CA THR A 39 4.01 12.82 -5.71
C THR A 39 2.90 13.75 -5.27
N PHE A 40 3.25 14.68 -4.40
CA PHE A 40 2.39 15.76 -3.94
C PHE A 40 2.74 17.04 -4.68
N VAL A 41 1.73 17.69 -5.23
CA VAL A 41 1.89 18.95 -5.96
C VAL A 41 1.02 20.00 -5.28
N HIS A 42 1.66 21.06 -4.78
CA HIS A 42 0.97 22.15 -4.10
C HIS A 42 0.18 22.98 -5.11
N LYS A 43 -1.14 22.95 -4.98
CA LYS A 43 -2.04 23.77 -5.81
C LYS A 43 -2.22 25.15 -5.19
N PRO A 44 -2.33 26.24 -5.99
CA PRO A 44 -2.37 27.61 -5.47
C PRO A 44 -3.51 27.94 -4.49
N PHE A 45 -4.57 27.12 -4.45
CA PHE A 45 -5.79 27.38 -3.68
C PHE A 45 -6.14 26.28 -2.68
N GLN A 46 -5.26 25.29 -2.49
CA GLN A 46 -5.56 24.15 -1.60
C GLN A 46 -5.16 24.47 -0.17
N PHE A 47 -6.01 24.13 0.79
CA PHE A 47 -5.73 24.39 2.19
C PHE A 47 -4.72 23.37 2.74
N ALA A 48 -3.83 23.82 3.63
CA ALA A 48 -2.80 22.95 4.23
C ALA A 48 -3.39 21.70 4.92
N CYS A 49 -4.60 21.79 5.47
CA CYS A 49 -5.28 20.68 6.11
C CYS A 49 -5.76 19.61 5.12
N GLU A 50 -6.19 20.00 3.93
CA GLU A 50 -6.59 19.09 2.86
C GLU A 50 -5.38 18.34 2.33
N ILE A 51 -4.28 19.07 2.11
CA ILE A 51 -2.99 18.50 1.67
C ILE A 51 -2.49 17.45 2.66
N THR A 52 -2.55 17.76 3.96
CA THR A 52 -2.08 16.83 5.00
C THR A 52 -2.94 15.57 5.05
N ARG A 53 -4.26 15.69 4.81
CA ARG A 53 -5.18 14.55 4.80
C ARG A 53 -4.97 13.64 3.59
N GLU A 54 -4.75 14.20 2.41
CA GLU A 54 -4.42 13.46 1.19
C GLU A 54 -3.11 12.67 1.37
N LEU A 55 -2.06 13.34 1.85
CA LEU A 55 -0.78 12.71 2.16
C LEU A 55 -0.91 11.54 3.15
N GLN A 56 -1.69 11.72 4.21
CA GLN A 56 -1.93 10.65 5.18
C GLN A 56 -2.65 9.45 4.56
N ALA A 57 -3.65 9.69 3.71
CA ALA A 57 -4.39 8.62 3.05
C ALA A 57 -3.51 7.82 2.08
N ASP A 58 -2.68 8.50 1.28
CA ASP A 58 -1.79 7.86 0.32
C ASP A 58 -0.70 7.03 1.00
N LEU A 59 -0.13 7.55 2.09
CA LEU A 59 0.84 6.81 2.91
C LEU A 59 0.21 5.55 3.52
N PHE A 60 -1.01 5.66 4.05
CA PHE A 60 -1.73 4.52 4.60
C PHE A 60 -2.03 3.47 3.54
N ALA A 61 -2.52 3.88 2.36
CA ALA A 61 -2.77 2.98 1.24
C ALA A 61 -1.50 2.24 0.79
N ALA A 62 -0.36 2.95 0.70
CA ALA A 62 0.92 2.34 0.33
C ALA A 62 1.42 1.31 1.36
N GLN A 63 1.07 1.47 2.63
CA GLN A 63 1.35 0.48 3.67
C GLN A 63 0.41 -0.74 3.56
N HIS A 64 -0.88 -0.53 3.30
CA HIS A 64 -1.89 -1.61 3.28
C HIS A 64 -1.79 -2.54 2.07
N VAL A 65 -1.30 -2.06 0.91
CA VAL A 65 -0.99 -2.91 -0.24
C VAL A 65 -0.01 -4.04 0.16
N ARG A 66 0.83 -3.82 1.18
CA ARG A 66 1.74 -4.87 1.68
C ARG A 66 1.07 -5.85 2.63
N GLU A 67 0.13 -5.41 3.46
CA GLU A 67 -0.54 -6.30 4.43
C GLU A 67 -1.44 -7.33 3.74
N GLN A 68 -1.98 -7.01 2.55
CA GLN A 68 -2.72 -7.98 1.73
C GLN A 68 -1.81 -8.82 0.82
N GLY A 69 -0.54 -8.47 0.70
CA GLY A 69 0.47 -9.21 -0.07
C GLY A 69 1.16 -10.30 0.75
N ASP A 70 0.44 -10.94 1.68
CA ASP A 70 0.99 -12.08 2.41
C ASP A 70 1.25 -13.25 1.44
N PRO A 71 2.51 -13.68 1.21
CA PRO A 71 2.84 -14.79 0.31
C PRO A 71 2.25 -16.13 0.75
N THR A 72 1.72 -16.21 1.98
CA THR A 72 1.07 -17.42 2.51
C THR A 72 -0.36 -17.63 2.04
N LEU A 73 -1.01 -16.64 1.41
CA LEU A 73 -2.26 -16.87 0.68
C LEU A 73 -1.97 -17.53 -0.68
N ARG A 74 -1.50 -18.78 -0.61
CA ARG A 74 -1.56 -19.72 -1.73
C ARG A 74 -3.04 -19.91 -2.06
N ILE A 75 -3.52 -19.17 -3.06
CA ILE A 75 -4.79 -19.46 -3.73
C ILE A 75 -4.60 -20.87 -4.30
N ALA A 76 -5.11 -21.88 -3.60
CA ALA A 76 -5.05 -23.26 -4.03
C ALA A 76 -5.67 -23.32 -5.44
N ARG A 77 -4.91 -23.84 -6.41
CA ARG A 77 -5.46 -24.02 -7.76
C ARG A 77 -6.61 -25.04 -7.66
N PRO A 78 -7.69 -24.89 -8.44
CA PRO A 78 -8.86 -25.79 -8.37
C PRO A 78 -8.51 -27.29 -8.45
N GLU A 79 -7.41 -27.61 -9.13
CA GLU A 79 -6.85 -28.95 -9.28
C GLU A 79 -6.45 -29.61 -7.95
N GLN A 80 -6.11 -28.82 -6.92
CA GLN A 80 -5.67 -29.32 -5.60
C GLN A 80 -6.85 -29.69 -4.66
N ILE A 81 -8.08 -29.31 -4.99
CA ILE A 81 -9.27 -29.59 -4.16
C ILE A 81 -9.85 -30.99 -4.47
N ALA A 82 -9.56 -31.54 -5.66
CA ALA A 82 -10.14 -32.81 -6.12
C ALA A 82 -9.48 -34.08 -5.55
N GLU A 83 -8.30 -33.97 -4.93
CA GLU A 83 -7.62 -35.11 -4.30
C GLU A 83 -8.05 -35.32 -2.84
N ASP A 84 -8.35 -34.24 -2.10
CA ASP A 84 -8.75 -34.32 -0.69
C ASP A 84 -10.17 -34.88 -0.48
N VAL A 85 -11.07 -34.74 -1.47
CA VAL A 85 -12.42 -35.31 -1.36
C VAL A 85 -12.39 -36.84 -1.49
N ARG A 86 -11.46 -37.42 -2.27
CA ARG A 86 -11.36 -38.89 -2.42
C ARG A 86 -10.64 -39.58 -1.27
N ALA A 87 -9.80 -38.87 -0.52
CA ALA A 87 -9.14 -39.43 0.67
C ALA A 87 -10.09 -39.52 1.89
N GLY A 88 -11.15 -38.71 1.94
CA GLY A 88 -12.10 -38.66 3.06
C GLY A 88 -13.20 -39.73 3.05
N GLU A 89 -13.53 -40.32 1.89
CA GLU A 89 -14.65 -41.29 1.79
C GLU A 89 -14.27 -42.75 2.07
N ILE A 90 -12.98 -43.10 2.14
CA ILE A 90 -12.55 -44.49 2.38
C ILE A 90 -12.55 -44.86 3.88
N LEU A 91 -12.63 -43.89 4.80
CA LEU A 91 -12.52 -44.13 6.24
C LEU A 91 -13.84 -44.35 6.98
N ASN A 92 -15.00 -44.22 6.32
CA ASN A 92 -16.31 -44.31 7.00
C ASN A 92 -17.10 -45.61 6.78
N ASN A 93 -16.51 -46.66 6.18
CA ASN A 93 -17.21 -47.94 5.96
C ASN A 93 -16.56 -49.16 6.64
N ARG A 94 -15.89 -48.97 7.78
CA ARG A 94 -15.53 -50.08 8.68
C ARG A 94 -15.77 -49.71 10.13
N LEU A 95 -17.02 -49.79 10.56
CA LEU A 95 -17.42 -50.15 11.92
C LEU A 95 -18.76 -50.90 11.86
#